data_AF-A0A2A5FA69-F1
#
_entry.id   AF-A0A2A5FA69-F1
#
_cell.length_a   1.000
_cell.length_b   1.000
_cell.length_c   1.000
_cell.angle_alpha   90.00
_cell.angle_beta   90.00
_cell.angle_gamma   90.00
#
_symmetry.space_group_name_H-M   'P 1'
#
loop_
_entity.id
_entity.type
_entity.pdbx_description
1 polymer ?
#
loop_
_entity_poly.entity_id
_entity_poly.type
_entity_poly.pdbx_seq_one_letter_code
_entity_poly.pdbx_strand_id
1 'polypeptide(L)'
;MVNISSFFHGCDDTCLLNTGDHPFVRHPSYVFYAESVIYKATSIQNGFDQGILKVQPDLADDVFARVADGITISPDTPQNVVRYFTQL
;
A
#
# COMPACT_ATOMS: atom_id res chain seq x y z
N MET A 1 -2.83 6.23 0.47
CA MET A 1 -1.50 5.61 0.32
C MET A 1 -1.32 4.55 1.39
N VAL A 2 -0.62 3.47 1.06
CA VAL A 2 -0.25 2.39 1.99
C VAL A 2 1.26 2.19 1.95
N ASN A 3 1.83 1.71 3.04
CA ASN A 3 3.25 1.41 3.17
C ASN A 3 3.49 -0.10 3.00
N ILE A 4 4.74 -0.48 2.73
CA ILE A 4 5.16 -1.89 2.67
C ILE A 4 6.37 -2.05 3.58
N SER A 5 6.37 -3.12 4.37
CA SER A 5 7.43 -3.45 5.31
C SER A 5 7.85 -4.91 5.16
N SER A 6 9.07 -5.22 5.60
CA SER A 6 9.59 -6.59 5.59
C SER A 6 8.77 -7.47 6.55
N PHE A 7 8.51 -8.71 6.14
CA PHE A 7 7.77 -9.67 6.96
C PHE A 7 8.48 -9.94 8.30
N PHE A 8 7.70 -10.05 9.37
CA PHE A 8 8.13 -10.58 10.65
C PHE A 8 6.98 -11.35 11.30
N HIS A 9 7.28 -12.24 12.26
CA HIS A 9 6.25 -12.99 12.96
C HIS A 9 5.36 -12.06 13.80
N GLY A 10 4.05 -12.06 13.52
CA GLY A 10 3.07 -11.21 14.18
C GLY A 10 2.79 -9.89 13.46
N CYS A 11 3.29 -9.71 12.23
CA CYS A 11 2.81 -8.63 11.37
C CYS A 11 1.36 -8.86 10.95
N ASP A 12 0.71 -7.80 10.47
CA ASP A 12 -0.58 -7.91 9.80
C ASP A 12 -0.46 -8.81 8.56
N ASP A 13 -1.18 -9.93 8.57
CA ASP A 13 -1.15 -10.94 7.52
C ASP A 13 -2.27 -10.77 6.47
N THR A 14 -3.03 -9.67 6.55
CA THR A 14 -4.11 -9.34 5.60
C THR A 14 -3.62 -9.32 4.16
N CYS A 15 -2.43 -8.78 3.90
CA CYS A 15 -1.83 -8.78 2.56
C CYS A 15 -0.31 -8.98 2.63
N LEU A 16 0.12 -10.23 2.43
CA LEU A 16 1.52 -10.60 2.27
C LEU A 16 1.98 -10.46 0.82
N LEU A 17 3.15 -9.87 0.60
CA LEU A 17 3.77 -9.69 -0.71
C LEU A 17 5.02 -10.57 -0.82
N ASN A 18 5.17 -11.25 -1.94
CA ASN A 18 6.30 -12.13 -2.23
C ASN A 18 7.08 -11.66 -3.45
N THR A 19 8.29 -12.20 -3.60
CA THR A 19 9.10 -11.98 -4.79
C THR A 19 8.31 -12.39 -6.04
N GLY A 20 8.17 -11.45 -6.98
CA GLY A 20 7.35 -11.62 -8.19
C GLY A 20 6.13 -10.73 -8.22
N ASP A 21 5.57 -10.35 -7.06
CA ASP A 21 4.37 -9.49 -6.99
C ASP A 21 4.66 -8.06 -7.49
N HIS A 22 5.88 -7.57 -7.27
CA HIS A 22 6.36 -6.31 -7.86
C HIS A 22 7.90 -6.25 -7.87
N PRO A 23 8.56 -5.60 -8.86
CA PRO A 23 10.02 -5.51 -8.94
C PRO A 23 10.77 -4.94 -7.70
N PHE A 24 10.11 -4.13 -6.86
CA PHE A 24 10.72 -3.66 -5.60
C PHE A 24 10.63 -4.68 -4.47
N VAL A 25 9.72 -5.66 -4.53
CA VAL A 25 9.56 -6.71 -3.51
C VAL A 25 10.59 -7.80 -3.79
N ARG A 26 11.69 -7.78 -3.02
CA ARG A 26 12.83 -8.71 -3.18
C ARG A 26 12.86 -9.84 -2.15
N HIS A 27 12.02 -9.72 -1.12
CA HIS A 27 11.89 -10.67 -0.03
C HIS A 27 10.44 -10.62 0.49
N PRO A 28 10.00 -11.64 1.24
CA PRO A 28 8.69 -11.62 1.89
C PRO A 28 8.46 -10.30 2.64
N SER A 29 7.33 -9.69 2.35
CA SER A 29 6.91 -8.38 2.83
C SER A 29 5.42 -8.41 3.15
N TYR A 30 4.90 -7.35 3.74
CA TYR A 30 3.47 -7.19 3.96
C TYR A 30 3.07 -5.73 3.76
N VAL A 31 1.80 -5.49 3.46
CA VAL A 31 1.25 -4.13 3.42
C VAL A 31 1.04 -3.67 4.86
N PHE A 32 1.68 -2.57 5.23
CA PHE A 32 1.60 -2.04 6.59
C PHE A 32 0.45 -1.03 6.71
N TYR A 33 -0.77 -1.56 6.87
CA TYR A 33 -1.99 -0.76 6.89
C TYR A 33 -2.09 0.23 8.06
N ALA A 34 -1.44 -0.06 9.20
CA ALA A 34 -1.40 0.80 10.38
C ALA A 34 -0.89 2.23 10.10
N GLU A 35 -0.02 2.39 9.10
CA GLU A 35 0.53 3.69 8.67
C GLU A 35 -0.10 4.22 7.38
N SER A 36 -1.20 3.62 6.93
CA SER A 36 -1.91 4.14 5.76
C SER A 36 -2.44 5.55 6.01
N VAL A 37 -2.37 6.37 4.97
CA VAL A 37 -2.69 7.80 5.06
C VAL A 37 -3.44 8.28 3.83
N ILE A 38 -4.39 9.18 4.05
CA ILE A 38 -5.06 9.92 2.97
C ILE A 38 -4.11 11.00 2.50
N TYR A 39 -3.72 10.93 1.24
CA TYR A 39 -2.76 11.86 0.64
C TYR A 39 -3.41 12.57 -0.54
N LYS A 40 -3.14 13.87 -0.71
CA LYS A 40 -3.72 14.65 -1.82
C LYS A 40 -3.03 14.25 -3.13
N ALA A 41 -3.82 13.99 -4.17
CA ALA A 41 -3.29 13.69 -5.51
C ALA A 41 -2.37 14.80 -6.03
N THR A 42 -2.70 16.07 -5.77
CA THR A 42 -1.87 17.22 -6.16
C THR A 42 -0.50 17.22 -5.48
N SER A 43 -0.40 16.73 -4.24
CA SER A 43 0.88 16.60 -3.54
C SER A 43 1.75 15.51 -4.19
N ILE A 44 1.15 14.41 -4.66
CA ILE A 44 1.86 13.35 -5.41
C ILE A 44 2.37 13.92 -6.74
N GLN A 45 1.51 14.61 -7.49
CA GLN A 45 1.89 15.21 -8.77
C GLN A 45 3.05 16.20 -8.61
N ASN A 46 2.98 17.09 -7.61
CA ASN A 46 4.06 18.03 -7.34
C ASN A 46 5.39 17.34 -7.00
N GLY A 47 5.34 16.25 -6.22
CA GLY A 47 6.53 15.46 -5.89
C GLY A 47 7.13 14.74 -7.11
N PHE A 48 6.29 14.31 -8.04
CA PHE A 48 6.72 13.77 -9.33
C PHE A 48 7.37 14.85 -10.20
N ASP A 49 6.73 16.00 -10.36
CA ASP A 49 7.22 17.11 -11.19
C ASP A 49 8.56 17.67 -10.68
N GLN A 50 8.77 17.66 -9.36
CA GLN A 50 10.02 18.07 -8.72
C GLN A 50 11.13 17.01 -8.75
N GLY A 51 10.86 15.82 -9.29
CA GLY A 51 11.82 14.71 -9.33
C GLY A 51 12.13 14.10 -7.95
N ILE A 52 11.30 14.37 -6.94
CA ILE A 52 11.42 13.81 -5.58
C ILE A 52 10.91 12.36 -5.57
N LEU A 53 9.80 12.11 -6.26
CA LEU A 53 9.21 10.78 -6.38
C LEU A 53 9.81 10.04 -7.56
N LYS A 54 10.27 8.82 -7.30
CA LYS A 54 10.71 7.90 -8.35
C LYS A 54 9.52 7.07 -8.82
N VAL A 55 9.23 7.15 -10.12
CA VAL A 55 8.22 6.28 -10.75
C VAL A 55 8.68 4.83 -10.70
N GLN A 56 7.75 3.96 -10.34
CA GLN A 56 7.89 2.52 -10.38
C GLN A 56 6.86 1.94 -11.37
N PRO A 57 7.06 0.71 -11.86
CA PRO A 57 6.03 0.00 -12.60
C PRO A 57 4.72 -0.09 -11.82
N ASP A 58 3.62 -0.32 -12.54
CA ASP A 58 2.34 -0.61 -11.92
C ASP A 58 2.35 -2.00 -11.26
N LEU A 59 1.52 -2.17 -10.24
CA LEU A 59 1.21 -3.49 -9.70
C LEU A 59 0.41 -4.29 -10.73
N ALA A 60 0.61 -5.60 -10.77
CA ALA A 60 -0.30 -6.49 -11.48
C ALA A 60 -1.70 -6.40 -10.86
N ASP A 61 -2.74 -6.56 -11.68
CA ASP A 61 -4.14 -6.33 -11.28
C ASP A 61 -4.55 -7.16 -10.05
N ASP A 62 -4.09 -8.41 -9.97
CA ASP A 62 -4.37 -9.32 -8.86
C ASP A 62 -3.69 -8.88 -7.56
N VAL A 63 -2.45 -8.42 -7.64
CA VAL A 63 -1.71 -7.85 -6.51
C VAL A 63 -2.37 -6.55 -6.05
N PHE A 64 -2.74 -5.68 -6.98
CA PHE A 64 -3.43 -4.44 -6.68
C PHE A 64 -4.77 -4.69 -5.97
N ALA A 65 -5.58 -5.62 -6.47
CA ALA A 65 -6.86 -5.99 -5.86
C ALA A 65 -6.69 -6.43 -4.41
N ARG A 66 -5.72 -7.32 -4.14
CA ARG A 66 -5.42 -7.77 -2.77
C ARG A 66 -5.01 -6.63 -1.84
N VAL A 67 -4.18 -5.71 -2.33
CA VAL A 67 -3.77 -4.52 -1.57
C VAL A 67 -4.98 -3.63 -1.24
N ALA A 68 -5.87 -3.43 -2.23
CA ALA A 68 -7.06 -2.60 -2.09
C ALA A 68 -8.08 -3.21 -1.12
N ASP A 69 -8.39 -4.50 -1.26
CA ASP A 69 -9.31 -5.22 -0.38
C ASP A 69 -8.85 -5.15 1.08
N GLY A 70 -7.53 -5.29 1.30
CA GLY A 70 -6.94 -5.26 2.63
C GLY A 70 -7.15 -3.94 3.38
N ILE A 71 -7.45 -2.82 2.69
CA ILE A 71 -7.81 -1.55 3.35
C ILE A 71 -9.05 -1.74 4.25
N THR A 72 -10.02 -2.53 3.80
CA THR A 72 -11.27 -2.75 4.55
C THR A 72 -11.25 -4.01 5.42
N ILE A 73 -10.30 -4.92 5.21
CA ILE A 73 -10.19 -6.18 5.92
C ILE A 73 -9.24 -6.08 7.12
N SER A 74 -8.12 -5.35 6.96
CA SER A 74 -7.11 -5.25 8.00
C SER A 74 -7.67 -4.58 9.27
N PRO A 75 -7.50 -5.20 10.45
CA PRO A 75 -7.88 -4.58 11.72
C PRO A 75 -7.00 -3.37 12.08
N ASP A 76 -5.84 -3.24 11.44
CA ASP A 76 -4.87 -2.19 11.71
C ASP A 76 -5.11 -0.93 10.86
N THR A 77 -5.96 -0.99 9.83
CA THR A 77 -6.25 0.19 9.00
C THR A 77 -6.93 1.29 9.85
N PRO A 78 -6.38 2.52 9.87
CA PRO A 78 -7.02 3.65 10.54
C PRO A 78 -8.44 3.90 10.03
N GLN A 79 -9.39 4.05 10.96
CA GLN A 79 -10.82 4.15 10.63
C GLN A 79 -11.16 5.30 9.67
N ASN A 80 -10.42 6.41 9.72
CA ASN A 80 -10.58 7.53 8.79
C ASN A 80 -10.20 7.15 7.35
N VAL A 81 -9.17 6.30 7.16
CA VAL A 81 -8.76 5.77 5.87
C VAL A 81 -9.82 4.82 5.33
N VAL A 82 -10.32 3.89 6.15
CA VAL A 82 -11.43 2.99 5.76
C VAL A 82 -12.64 3.79 5.30
N ARG A 83 -13.08 4.78 6.09
CA ARG A 83 -14.22 5.64 5.75
C ARG A 83 -14.02 6.36 4.44
N TYR A 84 -12.85 6.97 4.24
CA TYR A 84 -12.53 7.65 3.00
C TYR A 84 -12.57 6.70 1.80
N PHE A 85 -11.99 5.51 1.93
CA PHE A 85 -11.96 4.51 0.86
C PHE A 85 -13.35 4.01 0.48
N THR A 86 -14.23 3.77 1.45
CA THR A 86 -15.61 3.30 1.21
C THR A 86 -16.57 4.38 0.68
N GLN A 87 -16.14 5.63 0.62
CA GLN A 87 -16.93 6.76 0.10
C GLN A 87 -16.54 7.16 -1.33
N LEU A 88 -15.50 6.54 -1.88
CA LEU A 88 -15.09 6.65 -3.28
C LEU A 88 -16.03 5.81 -4.16
#